data_AF-A0A9W6TA40-F1
#
_entry.id   AF-A0A9W6TA40-F1
#
_cell.length_a   1.000
_cell.length_b   1.000
_cell.length_c   1.000
_cell.angle_alpha   90.00
_cell.angle_beta   90.00
_cell.angle_gamma   90.00
#
_symmetry.space_group_name_H-M   'P 1'
#
loop_
_entity.id
_entity.type
_entity.pdbx_description
1 polymer ?
#
loop_
_entity_poly.entity_id
_entity_poly.type
_entity_poly.pdbx_seq_one_letter_code
_entity_poly.pdbx_strand_id
1 'polypeptide(L)'
;MTVGLTNSAPATYASLSTVQRLLEHLNESEIFTHQDLKPIKDRLDEINKIIHNDEEELKNEQEDQDEESRKNNNSFEELKLLEHKLDQAYKEYNFLEDKINTIPENIQKITNELISIKRSLFNALTSHSNDRSISNKQLEFFKKKLFDIEHNNDDLFDSNEDGKGLVKGLTDDCHYLIADLENDSDKVDPSLKPLYDQLDKLKSTLENLLVTRRWVLRTTDIFNYQRTLQEIDNKRVNGFFILEDGSKPLKGQTILLYLLRRCYAIIYKLLVSSEPVSEALQSLHNQLTTIRNCLMDLKRMDGISSLRELYPYQLKLASIDNLRKDGKFIVGGHIPEGQGTLNALLAECFDICHELKIEFYERQEDEEEDEEENENKGDENKDGSSNKKSSSKKIDTAAVVGSKAMNYDYNNLGNDSVHTTNSFNPIGSGYNTPTSTFGHNGLQSLPLSANDSMQNYNYSEDNLASYQNSIAGSEVSDFE
;
A
#
# COMPACT_ATOMS: atom_id res chain seq x y z
N MET A 1 -15.57 -7.47 14.09
CA MET A 1 -14.32 -6.93 13.52
C MET A 1 -14.22 -7.37 12.08
N THR A 2 -14.50 -6.46 11.15
CA THR A 2 -14.43 -6.71 9.70
C THR A 2 -13.00 -6.44 9.25
N VAL A 3 -12.12 -7.42 9.46
CA VAL A 3 -10.69 -7.26 9.23
C VAL A 3 -10.40 -7.59 7.76
N GLY A 4 -10.25 -6.57 6.90
CA GLY A 4 -9.97 -6.81 5.47
C GLY A 4 -10.45 -5.72 4.50
N LEU A 5 -11.14 -4.69 4.98
CA LEU A 5 -11.50 -3.50 4.19
C LEU A 5 -10.41 -2.43 4.38
N THR A 6 -9.83 -1.92 3.28
CA THR A 6 -8.74 -0.92 3.36
C THR A 6 -9.22 0.45 3.83
N ASN A 7 -10.51 0.74 3.64
CA ASN A 7 -11.14 1.99 4.07
C ASN A 7 -11.88 1.87 5.41
N SER A 8 -11.82 0.70 6.07
CA SER A 8 -12.41 0.59 7.41
C SER A 8 -11.70 1.50 8.40
N ALA A 9 -12.45 2.04 9.38
CA ALA A 9 -11.89 2.91 10.41
C ALA A 9 -10.62 2.33 11.08
N PRO A 10 -10.53 1.03 11.43
CA PRO A 10 -9.30 0.44 11.97
C PRO A 10 -8.11 0.44 10.99
N ALA A 11 -8.36 0.21 9.70
CA ALA A 11 -7.31 0.23 8.67
C ALA A 11 -6.80 1.67 8.44
N THR A 12 -7.71 2.63 8.37
CA THR A 12 -7.40 4.06 8.27
C THR A 12 -6.61 4.53 9.49
N TYR A 13 -7.03 4.15 10.70
CA TYR A 13 -6.31 4.47 11.94
C TYR A 13 -4.89 3.90 11.96
N ALA A 14 -4.71 2.67 11.49
CA ALA A 14 -3.41 2.03 11.41
C ALA A 14 -2.47 2.71 10.41
N SER A 15 -3.01 3.10 9.25
CA SER A 15 -2.31 3.90 8.25
C SER A 15 -1.90 5.25 8.83
N LEU A 16 -2.81 5.97 9.49
CA LEU A 16 -2.54 7.25 10.15
C LEU A 16 -1.47 7.11 11.23
N SER A 17 -1.55 6.07 12.07
CA SER A 17 -0.55 5.81 13.11
C SER A 17 0.85 5.59 12.53
N THR A 18 0.94 4.89 11.39
CA THR A 18 2.21 4.68 10.67
C THR A 18 2.75 5.99 10.10
N VAL A 19 1.87 6.81 9.49
CA VAL A 19 2.24 8.11 8.92
C VAL A 19 2.72 9.07 10.01
N GLN A 20 2.01 9.14 11.13
CA GLN A 20 2.38 9.97 12.28
C GLN A 20 3.76 9.58 12.82
N ARG A 21 3.99 8.27 13.04
CA ARG A 21 5.31 7.81 13.51
C ARG A 21 6.43 8.12 12.52
N LEU A 22 6.16 8.08 11.21
CA LEU A 22 7.10 8.52 10.20
C LEU A 22 7.42 10.02 10.32
N LEU A 23 6.42 10.88 10.51
CA LEU A 23 6.62 12.33 10.71
C LEU A 23 7.45 12.60 11.97
N GLU A 24 7.13 11.95 13.08
CA GLU A 24 7.93 12.02 14.32
C GLU A 24 9.40 11.64 14.08
N HIS A 25 9.65 10.52 13.40
CA HIS A 25 11.02 10.08 13.10
C HIS A 25 11.74 11.02 12.11
N LEU A 26 11.02 11.64 11.17
CA LEU A 26 11.60 12.67 10.31
C LEU A 26 12.03 13.89 11.16
N ASN A 27 11.17 14.33 12.08
CA ASN A 27 11.49 15.41 13.01
C ASN A 27 12.72 15.09 13.88
N GLU A 28 12.77 13.88 14.47
CA GLU A 28 13.87 13.43 15.33
C GLU A 28 15.19 13.31 14.58
N SER A 29 15.14 12.85 13.32
CA SER A 29 16.35 12.60 12.54
C SER A 29 16.92 13.85 11.87
N GLU A 30 16.10 14.89 11.67
CA GLU A 30 16.41 16.10 10.88
C GLU A 30 16.87 15.80 9.43
N ILE A 31 16.61 14.59 8.92
CA ILE A 31 17.02 14.13 7.58
C ILE A 31 15.78 14.00 6.70
N PHE A 32 15.26 15.13 6.22
CA PHE A 32 14.07 15.17 5.37
C PHE A 32 14.07 16.35 4.41
N THR A 33 13.37 16.17 3.28
CA THR A 33 13.26 17.14 2.18
C THR A 33 11.79 17.26 1.77
N HIS A 34 11.45 18.27 0.96
CA HIS A 34 10.10 18.38 0.39
C HIS A 34 9.67 17.12 -0.40
N GLN A 35 10.62 16.41 -1.01
CA GLN A 35 10.33 15.18 -1.74
C GLN A 35 9.90 14.03 -0.82
N ASP A 36 10.31 14.04 0.45
CA ASP A 36 9.93 13.02 1.42
C ASP A 36 8.58 13.33 2.08
N LEU A 37 8.28 14.62 2.25
CA LEU A 37 7.01 15.08 2.81
C LEU A 37 5.86 14.95 1.81
N LYS A 38 6.12 15.13 0.50
CA LYS A 38 5.06 15.11 -0.52
C LYS A 38 4.22 13.82 -0.52
N PRO A 39 4.80 12.60 -0.55
CA PRO A 39 4.00 11.37 -0.49
C PRO A 39 3.19 11.20 0.79
N ILE A 40 3.62 11.84 1.89
CA ILE A 40 2.88 11.86 3.15
C ILE A 40 1.68 12.81 3.03
N LYS A 41 1.88 14.00 2.45
CA LYS A 41 0.80 14.96 2.17
C LYS A 41 -0.30 14.34 1.30
N ASP A 42 0.10 13.75 0.18
CA ASP A 42 -0.82 13.12 -0.78
C ASP A 42 -1.71 12.07 -0.08
N ARG A 43 -1.15 11.36 0.90
CA ARG A 43 -1.87 10.36 1.70
C ARG A 43 -2.75 10.96 2.78
N LEU A 44 -2.30 12.00 3.47
CA LEU A 44 -3.17 12.70 4.43
C LEU A 44 -4.40 13.26 3.72
N ASP A 45 -4.20 13.82 2.52
CA ASP A 45 -5.29 14.34 1.69
C ASP A 45 -6.22 13.22 1.17
N GLU A 46 -5.69 12.04 0.85
CA GLU A 46 -6.47 10.84 0.54
C GLU A 46 -7.32 10.40 1.74
N ILE A 47 -6.72 10.28 2.92
CA ILE A 47 -7.42 9.88 4.15
C ILE A 47 -8.48 10.90 4.55
N ASN A 48 -8.18 12.19 4.40
CA ASN A 48 -9.15 13.26 4.64
C ASN A 48 -10.40 13.10 3.77
N LYS A 49 -10.23 12.74 2.48
CA LYS A 49 -11.35 12.47 1.58
C LYS A 49 -12.15 11.24 1.99
N ILE A 50 -11.48 10.18 2.45
CA ILE A 50 -12.14 8.97 2.95
C ILE A 50 -13.03 9.32 4.14
N ILE A 51 -12.47 10.00 5.14
CA ILE A 51 -13.21 10.42 6.35
C ILE A 51 -14.39 11.31 6.00
N HIS A 52 -14.22 12.28 5.09
CA HIS A 52 -15.32 13.13 4.64
C HIS A 52 -16.45 12.35 3.94
N ASN A 53 -16.11 11.36 3.12
CA ASN A 53 -17.13 10.52 2.47
C ASN A 53 -17.89 9.68 3.50
N ASP A 54 -17.18 9.06 4.44
CA ASP A 54 -17.78 8.27 5.52
C ASP A 54 -18.70 9.14 6.41
N GLU A 55 -18.30 10.39 6.66
CA GLU A 55 -19.10 11.37 7.41
C GLU A 55 -20.42 11.70 6.68
N GLU A 56 -20.37 11.91 5.36
CA GLU A 56 -21.54 12.17 4.54
C GLU A 56 -22.46 10.95 4.41
N GLU A 57 -21.90 9.74 4.27
CA GLU A 57 -22.68 8.49 4.28
C GLU A 57 -23.44 8.33 5.60
N LEU A 58 -22.78 8.55 6.74
CA LEU A 58 -23.42 8.46 8.05
C LEU A 58 -24.48 9.55 8.28
N LYS A 59 -24.30 10.77 7.74
CA LYS A 59 -25.33 11.81 7.79
C LYS A 59 -26.57 11.41 7.00
N ASN A 60 -26.39 10.82 5.82
CA ASN A 60 -27.50 10.35 4.98
C ASN A 60 -28.26 9.19 5.65
N GLU A 61 -27.55 8.24 6.28
CA GLU A 61 -28.18 7.13 7.01
C GLU A 61 -28.96 7.58 8.25
N GLN A 62 -28.61 8.72 8.85
CA GLN A 62 -29.32 9.28 10.01
C GLN A 62 -30.69 9.88 9.66
N GLU A 63 -30.92 10.29 8.41
CA GLU A 63 -32.23 10.81 7.98
C GLU A 63 -33.32 9.72 8.03
N ASP A 64 -32.93 8.44 7.97
CA ASP A 64 -33.82 7.29 7.90
C ASP A 64 -33.95 6.48 9.23
N GLN A 65 -33.23 6.84 10.30
CA GLN A 65 -33.14 6.04 11.55
C GLN A 65 -33.73 6.70 12.82
N ASP A 66 -34.36 5.88 13.68
CA ASP A 66 -34.95 6.27 14.97
C ASP A 66 -33.91 6.76 16.01
N GLU A 67 -34.32 7.63 16.94
CA GLU A 67 -33.44 8.30 17.93
C GLU A 67 -32.65 7.34 18.85
N GLU A 68 -33.13 6.11 19.06
CA GLU A 68 -32.51 5.12 19.94
C GLU A 68 -31.34 4.39 19.26
N SER A 69 -31.38 4.23 17.92
CA SER A 69 -30.28 3.72 17.11
C SER A 69 -29.11 4.71 17.01
N ARG A 70 -29.40 6.02 17.05
CA ARG A 70 -28.39 7.09 16.99
C ARG A 70 -27.40 7.10 18.16
N LYS A 71 -27.79 6.58 19.34
CA LYS A 71 -26.97 6.58 20.56
C LYS A 71 -25.97 5.42 20.66
N ASN A 72 -26.14 4.36 19.86
CA ASN A 72 -25.24 3.20 19.83
C ASN A 72 -24.17 3.28 18.72
N ASN A 73 -24.01 4.46 18.11
CA ASN A 73 -23.18 4.62 16.92
C ASN A 73 -21.69 4.74 17.26
N ASN A 74 -21.07 3.60 17.58
CA ASN A 74 -19.61 3.44 17.66
C ASN A 74 -18.91 4.00 16.40
N SER A 75 -19.55 3.97 15.23
CA SER A 75 -19.00 4.52 13.98
C SER A 75 -18.81 6.04 14.00
N PHE A 76 -19.62 6.80 14.74
CA PHE A 76 -19.43 8.25 14.85
C PHE A 76 -18.26 8.59 15.77
N GLU A 77 -18.10 7.85 16.87
CA GLU A 77 -16.94 7.98 17.76
C GLU A 77 -15.64 7.57 17.05
N GLU A 78 -15.69 6.51 16.23
CA GLU A 78 -14.61 6.08 15.35
C GLU A 78 -14.19 7.19 14.37
N LEU A 79 -15.15 7.85 13.70
CA LEU A 79 -14.84 8.98 12.80
C LEU A 79 -14.20 10.13 13.56
N LYS A 80 -14.75 10.53 14.70
CA LYS A 80 -14.21 11.63 15.50
C LYS A 80 -12.78 11.35 15.97
N LEU A 81 -12.48 10.10 16.31
CA LEU A 81 -11.12 9.68 16.66
C LEU A 81 -10.17 9.79 15.45
N LEU A 82 -10.63 9.36 14.27
CA LEU A 82 -9.85 9.47 13.02
C LEU A 82 -9.58 10.92 12.65
N GLU A 83 -10.57 11.80 12.76
CA GLU A 83 -10.43 13.25 12.53
C GLU A 83 -9.38 13.85 13.47
N HIS A 84 -9.48 13.59 14.77
CA HIS A 84 -8.51 14.11 15.74
C HIS A 84 -7.08 13.64 15.42
N LYS A 85 -6.93 12.38 15.02
CA LYS A 85 -5.63 11.81 14.67
C LYS A 85 -5.10 12.36 13.34
N LEU A 86 -5.97 12.58 12.36
CA LEU A 86 -5.63 13.22 11.10
C LEU A 86 -5.17 14.67 11.33
N ASP A 87 -5.87 15.42 12.17
CA ASP A 87 -5.50 16.78 12.58
C ASP A 87 -4.11 16.81 13.24
N GLN A 88 -3.82 15.85 14.11
CA GLN A 88 -2.50 15.73 14.74
C GLN A 88 -1.41 15.49 13.69
N ALA A 89 -1.64 14.57 12.75
CA ALA A 89 -0.70 14.29 11.67
C ALA A 89 -0.48 15.52 10.76
N TYR A 90 -1.54 16.28 10.44
CA TYR A 90 -1.39 17.54 9.69
C TYR A 90 -0.61 18.60 10.46
N LYS A 91 -0.80 18.72 11.78
CA LYS A 91 -0.02 19.65 12.61
C LYS A 91 1.47 19.32 12.57
N GLU A 92 1.82 18.04 12.73
CA GLU A 92 3.20 17.58 12.64
C GLU A 92 3.79 17.79 11.23
N TYR A 93 3.00 17.49 10.20
CA TYR A 93 3.40 17.73 8.81
C TYR A 93 3.69 19.21 8.52
N ASN A 94 2.77 20.10 8.89
CA ASN A 94 2.91 21.55 8.65
C ASN A 94 4.13 22.09 9.41
N PHE A 95 4.36 21.64 10.64
CA PHE A 95 5.55 22.01 11.41
C PHE A 95 6.86 21.63 10.69
N LEU A 96 6.92 20.45 10.05
CA LEU A 96 8.08 20.03 9.27
C LEU A 96 8.21 20.77 7.93
N GLU A 97 7.09 21.04 7.25
CA GLU A 97 7.07 21.81 6.01
C GLU A 97 7.58 23.25 6.25
N ASP A 98 7.14 23.89 7.34
CA ASP A 98 7.57 25.22 7.77
C ASP A 98 9.06 25.26 8.12
N LYS A 99 9.59 24.22 8.78
CA LYS A 99 11.03 24.09 9.05
C LYS A 99 11.87 24.12 7.77
N ILE A 100 11.43 23.46 6.71
CA ILE A 100 12.15 23.49 5.42
C ILE A 100 12.01 24.87 4.77
N ASN A 101 10.80 25.43 4.74
CA ASN A 101 10.50 26.72 4.11
C ASN A 101 11.23 27.91 4.75
N THR A 102 11.58 27.80 6.04
CA THR A 102 12.36 28.82 6.76
C THR A 102 13.79 28.95 6.20
N ILE A 103 14.31 27.91 5.56
CA ILE A 103 15.66 27.87 5.02
C ILE A 103 15.66 28.42 3.58
N PRO A 104 16.58 29.33 3.20
CA PRO A 104 16.72 29.83 1.83
C PRO A 104 16.96 28.73 0.77
N GLU A 105 16.38 28.88 -0.43
CA GLU A 105 16.46 27.88 -1.51
C GLU A 105 17.89 27.45 -1.89
N ASN A 106 18.85 28.39 -1.84
CA ASN A 106 20.26 28.11 -2.10
C ASN A 106 20.86 27.14 -1.05
N ILE A 107 20.50 27.30 0.22
CA ILE A 107 20.94 26.41 1.31
C ILE A 107 20.18 25.08 1.27
N GLN A 108 18.89 25.10 0.89
CA GLN A 108 18.11 23.87 0.72
C GLN A 108 18.75 22.95 -0.34
N LYS A 109 19.29 23.48 -1.44
CA LYS A 109 19.97 22.67 -2.48
C LYS A 109 21.16 21.91 -1.91
N ILE A 110 22.00 22.57 -1.12
CA ILE A 110 23.17 21.95 -0.46
C ILE A 110 22.71 20.91 0.57
N THR A 111 21.73 21.28 1.39
CA THR A 111 21.14 20.41 2.43
C THR A 111 20.57 19.14 1.82
N ASN A 112 19.82 19.24 0.71
CA ASN A 112 19.27 18.10 -0.02
C ASN A 112 20.38 17.19 -0.58
N GLU A 113 21.47 17.77 -1.07
CA GLU A 113 22.63 16.99 -1.53
C GLU A 113 23.29 16.24 -0.36
N LEU A 114 23.55 16.90 0.77
CA LEU A 114 24.10 16.27 1.97
C LEU A 114 23.19 15.17 2.50
N ILE A 115 21.87 15.40 2.55
CA ILE A 115 20.87 14.39 2.92
C ILE A 115 20.93 13.18 1.97
N SER A 116 21.12 13.39 0.68
CA SER A 116 21.25 12.30 -0.30
C SER A 116 22.52 11.46 -0.06
N ILE A 117 23.65 12.12 0.25
CA ILE A 117 24.90 11.45 0.62
C ILE A 117 24.71 10.66 1.90
N LYS A 118 24.15 11.29 2.95
CA LYS A 118 23.86 10.66 4.25
C LYS A 118 22.99 9.41 4.09
N ARG A 119 21.94 9.46 3.27
CA ARG A 119 21.09 8.30 2.94
C ARG A 119 21.85 7.18 2.26
N SER A 120 22.71 7.53 1.29
CA SER A 120 23.56 6.54 0.61
C SER A 120 24.51 5.85 1.58
N LEU A 121 25.12 6.61 2.51
CA LEU A 121 26.01 6.07 3.53
C LEU A 121 25.25 5.17 4.52
N PHE A 122 24.07 5.58 5.01
CA PHE A 122 23.24 4.73 5.88
C PHE A 122 22.78 3.44 5.19
N ASN A 123 22.42 3.51 3.92
CA ASN A 123 22.08 2.32 3.14
C ASN A 123 23.26 1.35 3.07
N ALA A 124 24.47 1.85 2.79
CA ALA A 124 25.66 1.01 2.78
C ALA A 124 25.96 0.40 4.15
N LEU A 125 25.81 1.19 5.22
CA LEU A 125 26.06 0.74 6.59
C LEU A 125 25.06 -0.33 7.06
N THR A 126 23.81 -0.26 6.59
CA THR A 126 22.72 -1.17 7.00
C THR A 126 22.38 -2.25 5.97
N SER A 127 23.20 -2.43 4.93
CA SER A 127 23.01 -3.51 3.96
C SER A 127 23.52 -4.85 4.51
N HIS A 128 22.81 -5.93 4.18
CA HIS A 128 23.19 -7.30 4.56
C HIS A 128 24.52 -7.68 3.91
N SER A 129 25.41 -8.24 4.72
CA SER A 129 26.84 -8.44 4.51
C SER A 129 27.22 -9.29 3.29
N ASN A 130 28.04 -8.70 2.39
CA ASN A 130 29.30 -9.22 1.82
C ASN A 130 29.72 -8.46 0.56
N ASP A 131 28.80 -7.72 -0.04
CA ASP A 131 29.12 -6.70 -1.03
C ASP A 131 29.24 -5.38 -0.28
N ARG A 132 30.42 -4.76 -0.22
CA ARG A 132 30.51 -3.34 0.11
C ARG A 132 29.70 -2.62 -0.98
N SER A 133 28.42 -2.35 -0.72
CA SER A 133 27.52 -1.79 -1.74
C SER A 133 28.03 -0.45 -2.26
N ILE A 134 28.84 0.24 -1.45
CA ILE A 134 29.67 1.36 -1.86
C ILE A 134 31.04 0.86 -2.29
N SER A 135 31.32 0.97 -3.59
CA SER A 135 32.69 0.85 -4.08
C SER A 135 33.56 1.91 -3.39
N ASN A 136 34.82 1.62 -3.08
CA ASN A 136 35.78 2.63 -2.61
C ASN A 136 35.79 3.88 -3.52
N LYS A 137 35.50 3.71 -4.83
CA LYS A 137 35.33 4.83 -5.78
C LYS A 137 34.15 5.76 -5.45
N GLN A 138 33.03 5.21 -5.00
CA GLN A 138 31.86 5.99 -4.57
C GLN A 138 32.14 6.72 -3.25
N LEU A 139 32.89 6.09 -2.34
CA LEU A 139 33.31 6.74 -1.10
C LEU A 139 34.22 7.93 -1.36
N GLU A 140 35.23 7.76 -2.23
CA GLU A 140 36.11 8.85 -2.68
C GLU A 140 35.34 9.95 -3.42
N PHE A 141 34.32 9.59 -4.19
CA PHE A 141 33.42 10.56 -4.81
C PHE A 141 32.64 11.38 -3.77
N PHE A 142 32.12 10.75 -2.72
CA PHE A 142 31.45 11.45 -1.63
C PHE A 142 32.39 12.35 -0.85
N LYS A 143 33.61 11.89 -0.51
CA LYS A 143 34.63 12.74 0.12
C LYS A 143 34.95 13.98 -0.69
N LYS A 144 35.12 13.82 -2.01
CA LYS A 144 35.36 14.95 -2.91
C LYS A 144 34.19 15.94 -2.89
N LYS A 145 32.96 15.44 -2.95
CA LYS A 145 31.76 16.30 -2.85
C LYS A 145 31.67 17.05 -1.53
N LEU A 146 31.94 16.40 -0.40
CA LEU A 146 31.94 17.05 0.91
C LEU A 146 33.01 18.15 0.96
N PHE A 147 34.22 17.86 0.44
CA PHE A 147 35.29 18.85 0.33
C PHE A 147 34.87 20.06 -0.52
N ASP A 148 34.24 19.82 -1.67
CA ASP A 148 33.73 20.88 -2.55
C ASP A 148 32.63 21.71 -1.85
N ILE A 149 31.78 21.08 -1.04
CA ILE A 149 30.71 21.75 -0.28
C ILE A 149 31.30 22.64 0.83
N GLU A 150 32.34 22.17 1.52
CA GLU A 150 33.00 22.94 2.59
C GLU A 150 33.74 24.17 2.07
N HIS A 151 34.41 24.07 0.91
CA HIS A 151 35.31 25.12 0.42
C HIS A 151 34.63 26.12 -0.51
N ASN A 152 33.60 25.73 -1.26
CA ASN A 152 32.98 26.60 -2.27
C ASN A 152 31.79 27.40 -1.74
N ASN A 153 31.34 27.17 -0.51
CA ASN A 153 30.10 27.76 0.01
C ASN A 153 30.29 28.71 1.19
N ASP A 154 31.52 29.01 1.63
CA ASP A 154 31.72 29.86 2.83
C ASP A 154 31.13 31.27 2.63
N ASP A 155 31.22 31.83 1.41
CA ASP A 155 30.62 33.11 1.00
C ASP A 155 29.07 33.08 0.94
N LEU A 156 28.46 31.87 0.89
CA LEU A 156 27.02 31.70 0.70
C LEU A 156 26.22 31.85 2.01
N PHE A 157 26.91 31.84 3.15
CA PHE A 157 26.32 31.76 4.49
C PHE A 157 26.39 33.06 5.30
N ASP A 158 26.96 34.14 4.75
CA ASP A 158 27.22 35.41 5.46
C ASP A 158 25.97 36.09 6.04
N SER A 159 24.77 35.70 5.63
CA SER A 159 23.50 36.26 6.11
C SER A 159 22.60 35.26 6.86
N ASN A 160 23.00 33.99 7.02
CA ASN A 160 22.15 32.97 7.63
C ASN A 160 22.96 31.99 8.48
N GLU A 161 23.11 32.31 9.77
CA GLU A 161 23.83 31.47 10.74
C GLU A 161 23.14 30.11 10.96
N ASP A 162 21.81 30.07 10.98
CA ASP A 162 21.04 28.83 11.19
C ASP A 162 21.29 27.83 10.06
N GLY A 163 21.26 28.31 8.82
CA GLY A 163 21.60 27.50 7.64
C GLY A 163 23.06 27.05 7.61
N LYS A 164 23.99 27.89 8.07
CA LYS A 164 25.41 27.54 8.20
C LYS A 164 25.61 26.40 9.21
N GLY A 165 24.96 26.49 10.36
CA GLY A 165 25.00 25.48 11.42
C GLY A 165 24.47 24.13 10.94
N LEU A 166 23.33 24.13 10.24
CA LEU A 166 22.73 22.93 9.69
C LEU A 166 23.63 22.24 8.65
N VAL A 167 24.15 22.99 7.68
CA VAL A 167 25.03 22.44 6.63
C VAL A 167 26.30 21.86 7.25
N LYS A 168 26.90 22.56 8.21
CA LYS A 168 28.09 22.09 8.91
C LYS A 168 27.81 20.80 9.68
N GLY A 169 26.74 20.76 10.47
CA GLY A 169 26.35 19.56 11.23
C GLY A 169 26.09 18.36 10.33
N LEU A 170 25.39 18.54 9.21
CA LEU A 170 25.16 17.47 8.23
C LEU A 170 26.45 17.00 7.54
N THR A 171 27.39 17.92 7.29
CA THR A 171 28.69 17.61 6.71
C THR A 171 29.54 16.78 7.68
N ASP A 172 29.61 17.21 8.94
CA ASP A 172 30.31 16.50 10.02
C ASP A 172 29.72 15.08 10.19
N ASP A 173 28.39 14.95 10.22
CA ASP A 173 27.70 13.66 10.25
C ASP A 173 28.09 12.74 9.08
N CYS A 174 28.18 13.29 7.86
CA CYS A 174 28.62 12.52 6.69
C CYS A 174 30.07 12.04 6.84
N HIS A 175 30.97 12.88 7.34
CA HIS A 175 32.36 12.48 7.60
C HIS A 175 32.47 11.38 8.65
N TYR A 176 31.69 11.47 9.73
CA TYR A 176 31.64 10.41 10.75
C TYR A 176 31.16 9.07 10.16
N LEU A 177 30.10 9.10 9.35
CA LEU A 177 29.61 7.89 8.68
C LEU A 177 30.62 7.30 7.68
N ILE A 178 31.37 8.15 6.96
CA ILE A 178 32.46 7.70 6.08
C ILE A 178 33.56 7.03 6.90
N ALA A 179 34.00 7.65 7.99
CA ALA A 179 35.03 7.10 8.87
C ALA A 179 34.60 5.75 9.47
N ASP A 180 33.33 5.61 9.87
CA ASP A 180 32.78 4.34 10.38
C ASP A 180 32.79 3.24 9.31
N LEU A 181 32.49 3.57 8.06
CA LEU A 181 32.54 2.64 6.93
C LEU A 181 33.97 2.23 6.53
N GLU A 182 34.95 3.11 6.68
CA GLU A 182 36.35 2.80 6.36
C GLU A 182 37.02 1.89 7.38
N ASN A 183 36.71 2.13 8.66
CA ASN A 183 37.33 1.42 9.77
C ASN A 183 36.67 0.05 10.06
N ASP A 184 35.61 -0.33 9.33
CA ASP A 184 34.78 -1.52 9.59
C ASP A 184 34.47 -1.68 11.08
N SER A 185 34.20 -0.56 11.77
CA SER A 185 33.99 -0.56 13.21
C SER A 185 32.63 -1.17 13.57
N ASP A 186 32.50 -1.72 14.78
CA ASP A 186 31.21 -2.22 15.27
C ASP A 186 30.15 -1.12 15.13
N LYS A 187 29.12 -1.39 14.32
CA LYS A 187 28.09 -0.41 13.93
C LYS A 187 27.31 0.16 15.11
N VAL A 188 27.16 -0.62 16.17
CA VAL A 188 26.29 -0.34 17.30
C VAL A 188 26.97 -0.81 18.57
N ASP A 189 26.68 -0.15 19.70
CA ASP A 189 27.12 -0.60 21.01
C ASP A 189 26.75 -2.09 21.26
N PRO A 190 27.65 -2.91 21.86
CA PRO A 190 27.36 -4.33 22.13
C PRO A 190 26.05 -4.59 22.87
N SER A 191 25.63 -3.67 23.75
CA SER A 191 24.36 -3.76 24.48
C SER A 191 23.12 -3.62 23.58
N LEU A 192 23.24 -2.83 22.52
CA LEU A 192 22.18 -2.56 21.54
C LEU A 192 22.22 -3.52 20.34
N LYS A 193 23.26 -4.35 20.25
CA LYS A 193 23.45 -5.32 19.16
C LYS A 193 22.25 -6.28 18.97
N PRO A 194 21.64 -6.86 20.03
CA PRO A 194 20.47 -7.72 19.86
C PRO A 194 19.28 -7.01 19.21
N LEU A 195 19.08 -5.73 19.56
CA LEU A 195 18.03 -4.89 19.01
C LEU A 195 18.29 -4.55 17.54
N TYR A 196 19.54 -4.21 17.21
CA TYR A 196 19.97 -3.99 15.84
C TYR A 196 19.71 -5.23 14.98
N ASP A 197 20.14 -6.43 15.43
CA ASP A 197 19.98 -7.66 14.67
C ASP A 197 18.49 -8.03 14.49
N GLN A 198 17.64 -7.74 15.48
CA GLN A 198 16.19 -7.90 15.37
C GLN A 198 15.58 -6.96 14.32
N LEU A 199 15.93 -5.67 14.35
CA LEU A 199 15.46 -4.69 13.38
C LEU A 199 15.97 -4.97 11.96
N ASP A 200 17.22 -5.39 11.84
CA ASP A 200 17.83 -5.71 10.56
C ASP A 200 17.20 -6.96 9.92
N LYS A 201 16.88 -7.97 10.73
CA LYS A 201 16.10 -9.13 10.29
C LYS A 201 14.68 -8.71 9.86
N LEU A 202 14.01 -7.89 10.66
CA LEU A 202 12.66 -7.39 10.33
C LEU A 202 12.67 -6.61 9.01
N LYS A 203 13.62 -5.69 8.84
CA LYS A 203 13.85 -4.95 7.59
C LYS A 203 14.01 -5.89 6.41
N SER A 204 14.92 -6.87 6.49
CA SER A 204 15.13 -7.85 5.43
C SER A 204 13.86 -8.62 5.07
N THR A 205 13.09 -8.99 6.08
CA THR A 205 11.81 -9.69 5.87
C THR A 205 10.82 -8.79 5.13
N LEU A 206 10.69 -7.53 5.55
CA LEU A 206 9.83 -6.54 4.92
C LEU A 206 10.26 -6.18 3.48
N GLU A 207 11.57 -6.03 3.23
CA GLU A 207 12.11 -5.78 1.89
C GLU A 207 11.82 -6.97 0.95
N ASN A 208 12.00 -8.21 1.44
CA ASN A 208 11.64 -9.40 0.69
C ASN A 208 10.14 -9.47 0.39
N LEU A 209 9.27 -9.11 1.35
CA LEU A 209 7.82 -9.04 1.12
C LEU A 209 7.45 -8.00 0.07
N LEU A 210 8.08 -6.82 0.11
CA LEU A 210 7.86 -5.74 -0.85
C LEU A 210 8.22 -6.16 -2.28
N VAL A 211 9.24 -7.01 -2.45
CA VAL A 211 9.65 -7.52 -3.76
C VAL A 211 8.80 -8.71 -4.21
N THR A 212 8.62 -9.71 -3.34
CA THR A 212 8.09 -11.04 -3.73
C THR A 212 6.58 -11.15 -3.67
N ARG A 213 5.92 -10.44 -2.74
CA ARG A 213 4.49 -10.63 -2.42
C ARG A 213 3.72 -9.33 -2.30
N ARG A 214 4.16 -8.28 -3.00
CA ARG A 214 3.53 -6.94 -3.01
C ARG A 214 2.01 -7.00 -3.15
N TRP A 215 1.50 -7.89 -4.01
CA TRP A 215 0.09 -7.94 -4.43
C TRP A 215 -0.75 -9.03 -3.76
N VAL A 216 -0.15 -9.87 -2.90
CA VAL A 216 -0.82 -11.04 -2.28
C VAL A 216 -0.93 -10.88 -0.76
N LEU A 217 -0.34 -9.81 -0.21
CA LEU A 217 -0.24 -9.61 1.23
C LEU A 217 -1.52 -9.01 1.79
N ARG A 218 -2.07 -9.64 2.85
CA ARG A 218 -3.25 -9.12 3.55
C ARG A 218 -2.87 -8.00 4.51
N THR A 219 -3.78 -7.08 4.75
CA THR A 219 -3.63 -6.04 5.78
C THR A 219 -3.34 -6.66 7.15
N THR A 220 -4.01 -7.78 7.51
CA THR A 220 -3.75 -8.56 8.74
C THR A 220 -2.31 -9.01 8.90
N ASP A 221 -1.70 -9.45 7.80
CA ASP A 221 -0.33 -9.94 7.82
C ASP A 221 0.64 -8.77 8.06
N ILE A 222 0.33 -7.60 7.50
CA ILE A 222 1.07 -6.35 7.71
C ILE A 222 0.95 -5.85 9.15
N PHE A 223 -0.25 -5.95 9.75
CA PHE A 223 -0.51 -5.54 11.14
C PHE A 223 0.42 -6.22 12.17
N ASN A 224 0.75 -7.50 11.97
CA ASN A 224 1.68 -8.20 12.85
C ASN A 224 3.09 -7.56 12.79
N TYR A 225 3.55 -7.18 11.60
CA TYR A 225 4.82 -6.47 11.44
C TYR A 225 4.77 -5.05 12.02
N GLN A 226 3.64 -4.35 11.87
CA GLN A 226 3.44 -3.03 12.48
C GLN A 226 3.50 -3.10 14.01
N ARG A 227 2.81 -4.07 14.62
CA ARG A 227 2.80 -4.28 16.07
C ARG A 227 4.20 -4.59 16.59
N THR A 228 4.90 -5.54 15.96
CA THR A 228 6.27 -5.87 16.38
C THR A 228 7.21 -4.68 16.26
N LEU A 229 7.06 -3.86 15.22
CA LEU A 229 7.86 -2.65 15.06
C LEU A 229 7.52 -1.60 16.13
N GLN A 230 6.24 -1.43 16.46
CA GLN A 230 5.79 -0.52 17.52
C GLN A 230 6.27 -0.98 18.90
N GLU A 231 6.27 -2.28 19.19
CA GLU A 231 6.82 -2.85 20.42
C GLU A 231 8.32 -2.57 20.56
N ILE A 232 9.07 -2.56 19.45
CA ILE A 232 10.47 -2.14 19.45
C ILE A 232 10.58 -0.64 19.71
N ASP A 233 9.79 0.18 19.00
CA ASP A 233 9.83 1.64 19.09
C ASP A 233 9.44 2.15 20.50
N ASN A 234 8.47 1.50 21.14
CA ASN A 234 8.02 1.81 22.50
C ASN A 234 9.09 1.57 23.58
N LYS A 235 10.18 0.86 23.27
CA LYS A 235 11.33 0.73 24.19
C LYS A 235 12.15 2.01 24.29
N ARG A 236 11.94 2.97 23.38
CA ARG A 236 12.63 4.25 23.41
C ARG A 236 12.02 5.16 24.46
N VAL A 237 12.88 5.91 25.15
CA VAL A 237 12.48 6.97 26.07
C VAL A 237 13.10 8.27 25.60
N ASN A 238 12.28 9.27 25.31
CA ASN A 238 12.70 10.58 24.78
C ASN A 238 13.58 10.47 23.52
N GLY A 239 13.24 9.58 22.60
CA GLY A 239 13.96 9.38 21.33
C GLY A 239 15.20 8.48 21.40
N PHE A 240 15.54 7.91 22.56
CA PHE A 240 16.73 7.06 22.72
C PHE A 240 16.39 5.67 23.27
N PHE A 241 17.10 4.65 22.80
CA PHE A 241 17.11 3.34 23.44
C PHE A 241 17.98 3.39 24.70
N ILE A 242 17.37 3.17 25.86
CA ILE A 242 18.03 3.17 27.16
C ILE A 242 18.29 1.73 27.64
N LEU A 243 19.36 1.54 28.39
CA LEU A 243 19.63 0.28 29.09
C LEU A 243 18.86 0.19 30.41
N GLU A 244 18.80 -1.02 30.98
CA GLU A 244 18.20 -1.28 32.30
C GLU A 244 18.87 -0.48 33.43
N ASP A 245 20.13 -0.09 33.26
CA ASP A 245 20.90 0.75 34.20
C ASP A 245 20.61 2.26 34.04
N GLY A 246 19.76 2.65 33.08
CA GLY A 246 19.45 4.04 32.76
C GLY A 246 20.51 4.74 31.89
N SER A 247 21.55 4.02 31.46
CA SER A 247 22.58 4.57 30.56
C SER A 247 22.04 4.75 29.14
N LYS A 248 22.60 5.76 28.46
CA LYS A 248 22.25 6.15 27.09
C LYS A 248 23.44 5.88 26.17
N PRO A 249 23.57 4.68 25.58
CA PRO A 249 24.64 4.40 24.64
C PRO A 249 24.43 5.27 23.42
N LEU A 250 25.34 6.20 23.14
CA LEU A 250 25.22 7.12 22.00
C LEU A 250 25.55 6.41 20.68
N LYS A 251 26.46 5.42 20.73
CA LYS A 251 26.92 4.69 19.55
C LYS A 251 25.81 3.78 19.00
N GLY A 252 25.36 4.07 17.79
CA GLY A 252 24.37 3.26 17.07
C GLY A 252 22.91 3.73 17.20
N GLN A 253 22.60 4.73 18.02
CA GLN A 253 21.24 5.26 18.16
C GLN A 253 20.68 5.77 16.83
N THR A 254 21.47 6.59 16.12
CA THR A 254 21.08 7.14 14.82
C THR A 254 20.85 6.04 13.77
N ILE A 255 21.62 4.95 13.83
CA ILE A 255 21.48 3.79 12.93
C ILE A 255 20.20 3.02 13.26
N LEU A 256 19.88 2.84 14.54
CA LEU A 256 18.64 2.19 14.97
C LEU A 256 17.42 3.02 14.58
N LEU A 257 17.45 4.34 14.78
CA LEU A 257 16.39 5.25 14.32
C LEU A 257 16.23 5.19 12.80
N TYR A 258 17.35 5.15 12.07
CA TYR A 258 17.34 4.96 10.61
C TYR A 258 16.65 3.65 10.21
N LEU A 259 17.00 2.53 10.86
CA LEU A 259 16.40 1.21 10.62
C LEU A 259 14.91 1.17 10.96
N LEU A 260 14.51 1.76 12.08
CA LEU A 260 13.10 1.91 12.47
C LEU A 260 12.30 2.64 11.40
N ARG A 261 12.75 3.85 11.04
CA ARG A 261 12.11 4.67 10.00
C ARG A 261 12.05 3.93 8.68
N ARG A 262 13.11 3.21 8.31
CA ARG A 262 13.16 2.37 7.11
C ARG A 262 12.11 1.27 7.14
N CYS A 263 11.93 0.57 8.27
CA CYS A 263 10.90 -0.44 8.45
C CYS A 263 9.50 0.15 8.34
N TYR A 264 9.22 1.27 9.03
CA TYR A 264 7.94 1.97 8.94
C TYR A 264 7.65 2.43 7.51
N ALA A 265 8.65 2.92 6.77
CA ALA A 265 8.48 3.34 5.38
C ALA A 265 8.17 2.17 4.45
N ILE A 266 8.74 0.98 4.69
CA ILE A 266 8.40 -0.23 3.92
C ILE A 266 7.00 -0.72 4.27
N ILE A 267 6.63 -0.75 5.56
CA ILE A 267 5.27 -1.09 6.00
C ILE A 267 4.25 -0.14 5.38
N TYR A 268 4.51 1.17 5.41
CA TYR A 268 3.68 2.17 4.76
C TYR A 268 3.51 1.87 3.26
N LYS A 269 4.62 1.63 2.54
CA LYS A 269 4.56 1.26 1.12
C LYS A 269 3.77 -0.02 0.88
N LEU A 270 3.89 -1.01 1.76
CA LEU A 270 3.13 -2.26 1.70
C LEU A 270 1.63 -2.01 1.91
N LEU A 271 1.26 -1.22 2.92
CA LEU A 271 -0.14 -0.84 3.21
C LEU A 271 -0.79 -0.08 2.05
N VAL A 272 -0.05 0.84 1.43
CA VAL A 272 -0.55 1.59 0.26
C VAL A 272 -0.64 0.68 -0.98
N SER A 273 0.27 -0.28 -1.12
CA SER A 273 0.28 -1.19 -2.29
C SER A 273 -0.60 -2.42 -2.15
N SER A 274 -1.03 -2.78 -0.94
CA SER A 274 -1.90 -3.93 -0.72
C SER A 274 -3.30 -3.58 -1.22
N GLU A 275 -3.68 -4.12 -2.38
CA GLU A 275 -5.03 -3.98 -2.91
C GLU A 275 -6.04 -4.67 -1.99
N PRO A 276 -7.21 -4.04 -1.75
CA PRO A 276 -8.24 -4.63 -0.92
C PRO A 276 -9.00 -5.69 -1.70
N VAL A 277 -8.59 -6.96 -1.71
CA VAL A 277 -9.56 -8.00 -2.06
C VAL A 277 -10.39 -8.27 -0.82
N SER A 278 -11.67 -7.88 -0.86
CA SER A 278 -12.63 -8.18 0.22
C SER A 278 -12.57 -9.67 0.57
N GLU A 279 -12.64 -10.02 1.87
CA GLU A 279 -12.60 -11.41 2.34
C GLU A 279 -13.59 -12.33 1.61
N ALA A 280 -14.75 -11.78 1.24
CA ALA A 280 -15.77 -12.49 0.48
C ALA A 280 -15.31 -12.92 -0.93
N LEU A 281 -14.42 -12.14 -1.56
CA LEU A 281 -13.92 -12.37 -2.92
C LEU A 281 -12.59 -13.15 -2.95
N GLN A 282 -11.94 -13.37 -1.81
CA GLN A 282 -10.65 -14.07 -1.73
C GLN A 282 -10.75 -15.52 -2.24
N SER A 283 -11.85 -16.21 -1.94
CA SER A 283 -12.09 -17.58 -2.39
C SER A 283 -12.20 -17.66 -3.92
N LEU A 284 -12.79 -16.64 -4.56
CA LEU A 284 -12.90 -16.53 -6.01
C LEU A 284 -11.55 -16.18 -6.63
N HIS A 285 -10.80 -15.26 -6.02
CA HIS A 285 -9.46 -14.89 -6.47
C HIS A 285 -8.51 -16.10 -6.50
N ASN A 286 -8.53 -16.93 -5.45
CA ASN A 286 -7.72 -18.16 -5.40
C ASN A 286 -8.12 -19.17 -6.48
N GLN A 287 -9.43 -19.31 -6.74
CA GLN A 287 -9.94 -20.19 -7.80
C GLN A 287 -9.49 -19.70 -9.19
N LEU A 288 -9.65 -18.42 -9.50
CA LEU A 288 -9.23 -17.85 -10.78
C LEU A 288 -7.72 -17.91 -10.97
N THR A 289 -6.94 -17.67 -9.92
CA THR A 289 -5.47 -17.80 -9.97
C THR A 289 -5.06 -19.23 -10.29
N THR A 290 -5.73 -20.22 -9.69
CA THR A 290 -5.47 -21.64 -9.98
C THR A 290 -5.80 -21.95 -11.44
N ILE A 291 -6.97 -21.50 -11.92
CA ILE A 291 -7.39 -21.69 -13.32
C ILE A 291 -6.39 -21.04 -14.28
N ARG A 292 -5.97 -19.80 -14.00
CA ARG A 292 -4.97 -19.10 -14.82
C ARG A 292 -3.68 -19.89 -14.92
N ASN A 293 -3.16 -20.39 -13.82
CA ASN A 293 -1.92 -21.17 -13.82
C ASN A 293 -2.07 -22.45 -14.66
N CYS A 294 -3.16 -23.19 -14.48
CA CYS A 294 -3.44 -24.38 -15.28
C CYS A 294 -3.54 -24.07 -16.79
N LEU A 295 -4.25 -23.01 -17.17
CA LEU A 295 -4.36 -22.58 -18.56
C LEU A 295 -3.02 -22.13 -19.16
N MET A 296 -2.22 -21.41 -18.38
CA MET A 296 -0.88 -20.98 -18.80
C MET A 296 0.11 -22.15 -18.89
N ASP A 297 -0.04 -23.17 -18.04
CA ASP A 297 0.73 -24.41 -18.13
C ASP A 297 0.36 -25.18 -19.41
N LEU A 298 -0.93 -25.29 -19.76
CA LEU A 298 -1.38 -25.87 -21.03
C LEU A 298 -0.81 -25.13 -22.23
N LYS A 299 -0.86 -23.79 -22.22
CA LYS A 299 -0.26 -22.97 -23.28
C LYS A 299 1.25 -23.18 -23.43
N ARG A 300 1.96 -23.43 -22.31
CA ARG A 300 3.39 -23.74 -22.33
C ARG A 300 3.71 -25.16 -22.82
N MET A 301 2.76 -26.09 -22.78
CA MET A 301 2.92 -27.49 -23.15
C MET A 301 2.39 -27.79 -24.57
N ASP A 302 2.63 -26.88 -25.52
CA ASP A 302 2.23 -26.97 -26.93
C ASP A 302 0.72 -26.82 -27.21
N GLY A 303 -0.03 -26.25 -26.26
CA GLY A 303 -1.46 -25.97 -26.41
C GLY A 303 -2.34 -27.18 -26.10
N ILE A 304 -3.56 -27.19 -26.63
CA ILE A 304 -4.56 -28.25 -26.36
C ILE A 304 -4.58 -29.29 -27.48
N SER A 305 -4.77 -30.58 -27.12
CA SER A 305 -4.94 -31.67 -28.10
C SER A 305 -6.40 -31.93 -28.44
N SER A 306 -7.32 -31.57 -27.54
CA SER A 306 -8.75 -31.65 -27.77
C SER A 306 -9.48 -30.47 -27.16
N LEU A 307 -10.45 -29.92 -27.89
CA LEU A 307 -11.33 -28.86 -27.39
C LEU A 307 -12.06 -29.24 -26.09
N ARG A 308 -12.25 -30.54 -25.85
CA ARG A 308 -12.88 -31.05 -24.62
C ARG A 308 -12.07 -30.73 -23.35
N GLU A 309 -10.75 -30.55 -23.47
CA GLU A 309 -9.87 -30.20 -22.35
C GLU A 309 -10.15 -28.80 -21.79
N LEU A 310 -10.72 -27.90 -22.61
CA LEU A 310 -11.11 -26.56 -22.17
C LEU A 310 -12.45 -26.53 -21.42
N TYR A 311 -13.31 -27.53 -21.58
CA TYR A 311 -14.67 -27.51 -21.00
C TYR A 311 -14.71 -27.38 -19.47
N PRO A 312 -13.87 -28.08 -18.68
CA PRO A 312 -13.86 -27.91 -17.23
C PRO A 312 -13.55 -26.47 -16.82
N TYR A 313 -12.62 -25.81 -17.53
CA TYR A 313 -12.24 -24.42 -17.27
C TYR A 313 -13.36 -23.45 -17.69
N GLN A 314 -13.93 -23.62 -18.89
CA GLN A 314 -15.03 -22.80 -19.38
C GLN A 314 -16.26 -22.88 -18.46
N LEU A 315 -16.64 -24.07 -18.02
CA LEU A 315 -17.74 -24.27 -17.07
C LEU A 315 -17.45 -23.58 -15.74
N LYS A 316 -16.21 -23.70 -15.25
CA LYS A 316 -15.83 -23.07 -13.98
C LYS A 316 -15.79 -21.55 -14.09
N LEU A 317 -15.26 -20.99 -15.17
CA LEU A 317 -15.26 -19.55 -15.44
C LEU A 317 -16.69 -19.02 -15.58
N ALA A 318 -17.55 -19.69 -16.34
CA ALA A 318 -18.98 -19.35 -16.44
C ALA A 318 -19.68 -19.42 -15.07
N SER A 319 -19.36 -20.41 -14.23
CA SER A 319 -19.93 -20.50 -12.88
C SER A 319 -19.54 -19.32 -11.99
N ILE A 320 -18.30 -18.83 -12.13
CA ILE A 320 -17.80 -17.65 -11.39
C ILE A 320 -18.42 -16.37 -11.95
N ASP A 321 -18.57 -16.29 -13.27
CA ASP A 321 -19.21 -15.17 -13.95
C ASP A 321 -20.68 -15.00 -13.53
N ASN A 322 -21.43 -16.10 -13.44
CA ASN A 322 -22.83 -16.10 -13.01
C ASN A 322 -23.06 -15.60 -11.57
N LEU A 323 -22.00 -15.49 -10.75
CA LEU A 323 -22.10 -14.86 -9.43
C LEU A 323 -22.17 -13.33 -9.51
N ARG A 324 -21.90 -12.75 -10.69
CA ARG A 324 -21.99 -11.32 -10.96
C ARG A 324 -23.45 -10.91 -11.23
N LYS A 325 -23.81 -9.72 -10.75
CA LYS A 325 -25.05 -9.01 -11.07
C LYS A 325 -24.66 -7.66 -11.70
N ASP A 326 -25.17 -7.36 -12.88
CA ASP A 326 -24.82 -6.16 -13.66
C ASP A 326 -23.30 -5.96 -13.86
N GLY A 327 -22.58 -7.06 -14.10
CA GLY A 327 -21.11 -7.05 -14.28
C GLY A 327 -20.32 -6.82 -12.98
N LYS A 328 -20.98 -6.83 -11.81
CA LYS A 328 -20.38 -6.62 -10.50
C LYS A 328 -20.62 -7.80 -9.57
N PHE A 329 -19.64 -8.14 -8.74
CA PHE A 329 -19.84 -9.10 -7.66
C PHE A 329 -20.55 -8.37 -6.51
N ILE A 330 -21.67 -8.90 -6.02
CA ILE A 330 -22.44 -8.27 -4.93
C ILE A 330 -22.51 -9.25 -3.78
N VAL A 331 -22.04 -8.84 -2.60
CA VAL A 331 -22.07 -9.64 -1.37
C VAL A 331 -22.75 -8.83 -0.29
N GLY A 332 -23.83 -9.36 0.29
CA GLY A 332 -24.57 -8.66 1.37
C GLY A 332 -25.23 -7.35 0.94
N GLY A 333 -25.51 -7.15 -0.35
CA GLY A 333 -26.13 -5.93 -0.89
C GLY A 333 -25.15 -4.83 -1.29
N HIS A 334 -23.87 -4.96 -0.96
CA HIS A 334 -22.82 -4.00 -1.31
C HIS A 334 -21.84 -4.57 -2.35
N ILE A 335 -21.16 -3.66 -3.05
CA ILE A 335 -20.09 -3.98 -4.00
C ILE A 335 -18.80 -4.16 -3.19
N PRO A 336 -18.19 -5.36 -3.14
CA PRO A 336 -16.99 -5.57 -2.36
C PRO A 336 -15.75 -4.91 -2.99
N GLU A 337 -14.84 -4.44 -2.15
CA GLU A 337 -13.56 -3.88 -2.58
C GLU A 337 -12.69 -4.93 -3.33
N GLY A 338 -11.88 -4.48 -4.29
CA GLY A 338 -10.96 -5.35 -5.06
C GLY A 338 -11.60 -6.10 -6.22
N GLN A 339 -12.86 -5.80 -6.51
CA GLN A 339 -13.60 -6.39 -7.62
C GLN A 339 -12.96 -6.14 -8.98
N GLY A 340 -12.28 -5.00 -9.17
CA GLY A 340 -11.57 -4.67 -10.42
C GLY A 340 -10.52 -5.71 -10.79
N THR A 341 -9.72 -6.12 -9.81
CA THR A 341 -8.67 -7.14 -9.96
C THR A 341 -9.27 -8.51 -10.27
N LEU A 342 -10.39 -8.86 -9.63
CA LEU A 342 -11.09 -10.11 -9.90
C LEU A 342 -11.71 -10.12 -11.30
N ASN A 343 -12.28 -8.99 -11.74
CA ASN A 343 -12.82 -8.83 -13.09
C ASN A 343 -11.71 -8.89 -14.16
N ALA A 344 -10.56 -8.26 -13.91
CA ALA A 344 -9.40 -8.32 -14.80
C ALA A 344 -8.86 -9.75 -14.90
N LEU A 345 -8.72 -10.45 -13.77
CA LEU A 345 -8.26 -11.84 -13.74
C LEU A 345 -9.25 -12.80 -14.41
N LEU A 346 -10.55 -12.59 -14.22
CA LEU A 346 -11.59 -13.37 -14.89
C LEU A 346 -11.56 -13.15 -16.41
N ALA A 347 -11.43 -11.90 -16.85
CA ALA A 347 -11.27 -11.56 -18.27
C ALA A 347 -10.01 -12.21 -18.86
N GLU A 348 -8.87 -12.10 -18.16
CA GLU A 348 -7.61 -12.75 -18.55
C GLU A 348 -7.78 -14.27 -18.73
N CYS A 349 -8.48 -14.96 -17.82
CA CYS A 349 -8.75 -16.39 -17.96
C CYS A 349 -9.64 -16.72 -19.17
N PHE A 350 -10.64 -15.89 -19.48
CA PHE A 350 -11.46 -16.06 -20.69
C PHE A 350 -10.66 -15.80 -21.96
N ASP A 351 -9.80 -14.78 -21.96
CA ASP A 351 -8.91 -14.46 -23.08
C ASP A 351 -7.95 -15.61 -23.37
N ILE A 352 -7.29 -16.17 -22.35
CA ILE A 352 -6.40 -17.33 -22.51
C ILE A 352 -7.18 -18.55 -23.05
N CYS A 353 -8.40 -18.80 -22.56
CA CYS A 353 -9.25 -19.87 -23.09
C CYS A 353 -9.62 -19.68 -24.56
N HIS A 354 -9.88 -18.43 -24.97
CA HIS A 354 -10.22 -18.11 -26.35
C HIS A 354 -9.00 -18.24 -27.26
N GLU A 355 -7.84 -17.75 -26.80
CA GLU A 355 -6.57 -17.86 -27.50
C GLU A 355 -6.18 -19.33 -27.75
N LEU A 356 -6.23 -20.19 -26.73
CA LEU A 356 -5.99 -21.64 -26.88
C LEU A 356 -6.96 -22.31 -27.86
N LYS A 357 -8.19 -21.81 -27.95
CA LYS A 357 -9.19 -22.32 -28.91
C LYS A 357 -8.87 -21.87 -30.34
N ILE A 358 -8.39 -20.65 -30.53
CA ILE A 358 -7.94 -20.16 -31.83
C ILE A 358 -6.71 -20.94 -32.30
N GLU A 359 -5.68 -21.05 -31.44
CA GLU A 359 -4.46 -21.81 -31.74
C GLU A 359 -4.76 -23.27 -32.14
N PHE A 360 -5.78 -23.88 -31.54
CA PHE A 360 -6.23 -25.22 -31.92
C PHE A 360 -6.82 -25.29 -33.32
N TYR A 361 -7.68 -24.34 -33.71
CA TYR A 361 -8.27 -24.33 -35.05
C TYR A 361 -7.24 -23.99 -36.13
N GLU A 362 -6.36 -23.03 -35.87
CA GLU A 362 -5.27 -22.68 -36.80
C GLU A 362 -4.39 -23.91 -37.08
N ARG A 363 -4.06 -24.70 -36.05
CA ARG A 363 -3.30 -25.93 -36.22
C ARG A 363 -4.04 -27.01 -37.02
N GLN A 364 -5.36 -27.14 -36.83
CA GLN A 364 -6.14 -28.09 -37.62
C GLN A 364 -6.23 -27.66 -39.09
N GLU A 365 -6.38 -26.36 -39.35
CA GLU A 365 -6.37 -25.82 -40.71
C GLU A 365 -5.01 -26.06 -41.39
N ASP A 366 -3.90 -25.81 -40.70
CA ASP A 366 -2.55 -26.10 -41.20
C ASP A 366 -2.36 -27.60 -41.53
N GLU A 367 -2.87 -28.51 -40.67
CA GLU A 367 -2.81 -29.96 -40.89
C GLU A 367 -3.64 -30.40 -42.11
N GLU A 368 -4.83 -29.82 -42.30
CA GLU A 368 -5.69 -30.08 -43.46
C GLU A 368 -5.06 -29.55 -44.77
N GLU A 369 -4.45 -28.36 -44.76
CA GLU A 369 -3.75 -27.79 -45.92
C GLU A 369 -2.51 -28.63 -46.31
N ASP A 370 -1.75 -29.12 -45.33
CA ASP A 370 -0.60 -30.00 -45.56
C ASP A 370 -1.01 -31.37 -46.14
N GLU A 371 -2.16 -31.92 -45.73
CA GLU A 371 -2.71 -33.16 -46.31
C GLU A 371 -3.14 -32.95 -47.77
N GLU A 372 -3.84 -31.85 -48.08
CA GLU A 372 -4.24 -31.50 -49.45
C GLU A 372 -3.04 -31.22 -50.38
N GLU A 373 -1.96 -30.62 -49.86
CA GLU A 373 -0.71 -30.42 -50.60
C GLU A 373 0.04 -31.73 -50.88
N ASN A 374 -0.04 -32.72 -49.99
CA ASN A 374 0.61 -34.01 -50.15
C ASN A 374 -0.17 -34.94 -51.08
N GLU A 375 -1.50 -34.90 -51.07
CA GLU A 375 -2.33 -35.64 -52.02
C GLU A 375 -2.16 -35.14 -53.47
N ASN A 376 -2.01 -33.82 -53.67
CA ASN A 376 -1.77 -33.23 -54.99
C ASN A 376 -0.36 -33.51 -55.57
N LYS A 377 0.61 -33.95 -54.75
CA LYS A 377 1.96 -34.37 -55.21
C LYS A 377 2.03 -35.86 -55.58
N GLY A 378 0.94 -36.62 -55.42
CA GLY A 378 0.87 -38.07 -55.66
C GLY A 378 0.67 -38.52 -57.11
N ASP A 379 0.36 -37.61 -58.04
CA ASP A 379 -0.07 -37.98 -59.41
C ASP A 379 0.78 -37.37 -60.57
N GLU A 380 2.07 -37.09 -60.33
CA GLU A 380 3.05 -36.85 -61.41
C GLU A 380 4.23 -37.84 -61.31
N ASN A 381 4.10 -38.98 -61.99
CA ASN A 381 5.18 -39.97 -62.13
C ASN A 381 5.98 -39.79 -63.44
N LYS A 382 7.32 -39.78 -63.31
CA LYS A 382 8.36 -40.05 -64.33
C LYS A 382 8.63 -38.99 -65.42
N ASP A 383 9.72 -38.24 -65.31
CA ASP A 383 10.97 -38.53 -66.04
C ASP A 383 12.14 -37.59 -65.65
N GLY A 384 13.36 -38.15 -65.57
CA GLY A 384 14.64 -37.50 -65.91
C GLY A 384 15.13 -36.19 -65.26
N SER A 385 15.91 -36.33 -64.19
CA SER A 385 17.20 -35.64 -63.92
C SER A 385 17.29 -34.10 -63.78
N SER A 386 17.67 -33.69 -62.55
CA SER A 386 18.82 -32.82 -62.19
C SER A 386 18.54 -31.53 -61.37
N ASN A 387 19.27 -31.47 -60.25
CA ASN A 387 19.79 -30.30 -59.50
C ASN A 387 18.88 -29.46 -58.56
N LYS A 388 19.21 -29.58 -57.25
CA LYS A 388 19.50 -28.51 -56.26
C LYS A 388 18.59 -27.26 -56.20
N LYS A 389 17.98 -27.02 -55.02
CA LYS A 389 18.49 -26.10 -53.97
C LYS A 389 17.49 -25.93 -52.82
N SER A 390 18.07 -25.89 -51.62
CA SER A 390 17.49 -25.41 -50.36
C SER A 390 17.23 -23.90 -50.38
N SER A 391 16.14 -23.46 -49.75
CA SER A 391 16.15 -22.21 -48.97
C SER A 391 15.00 -22.15 -47.96
N SER A 392 15.39 -22.13 -46.69
CA SER A 392 14.65 -21.64 -45.53
C SER A 392 14.08 -20.23 -45.76
N LYS A 393 12.88 -19.96 -45.23
CA LYS A 393 12.45 -18.58 -44.95
C LYS A 393 11.86 -18.46 -43.54
N LYS A 394 12.50 -17.59 -42.78
CA LYS A 394 12.08 -17.05 -41.48
C LYS A 394 10.85 -16.16 -41.66
N ILE A 395 10.00 -16.08 -40.64
CA ILE A 395 8.99 -15.04 -40.51
C ILE A 395 9.35 -14.21 -39.27
N ASP A 396 9.56 -12.91 -39.50
CA ASP A 396 9.78 -11.89 -38.50
C ASP A 396 8.45 -11.29 -38.04
N THR A 397 8.39 -10.99 -36.75
CA THR A 397 7.33 -10.28 -36.02
C THR A 397 7.12 -8.84 -36.47
N ALA A 398 5.88 -8.37 -36.52
CA ALA A 398 5.55 -6.95 -36.35
C ALA A 398 4.13 -6.74 -35.77
N ALA A 399 4.07 -5.99 -34.68
CA ALA A 399 2.87 -5.52 -34.00
C ALA A 399 2.14 -4.42 -34.79
N VAL A 400 0.81 -4.40 -34.73
CA VAL A 400 -0.01 -3.20 -34.97
C VAL A 400 -1.14 -3.13 -33.93
N VAL A 401 -1.15 -2.02 -33.20
CA VAL A 401 -2.18 -1.55 -32.28
C VAL A 401 -3.37 -0.99 -33.08
N GLY A 402 -4.61 -1.27 -32.66
CA GLY A 402 -5.80 -0.62 -33.22
C GLY A 402 -7.12 -1.02 -32.56
N SER A 403 -7.58 -0.19 -31.63
CA SER A 403 -8.84 -0.29 -30.90
C SER A 403 -10.09 -0.45 -31.79
N LYS A 404 -10.98 -1.38 -31.45
CA LYS A 404 -12.43 -1.19 -31.64
C LYS A 404 -13.23 -2.08 -30.69
N ALA A 405 -13.93 -1.45 -29.77
CA ALA A 405 -14.96 -2.08 -28.95
C ALA A 405 -16.06 -2.63 -29.86
N MET A 406 -16.36 -3.92 -29.75
CA MET A 406 -17.55 -4.54 -30.32
C MET A 406 -18.33 -5.23 -29.21
N ASN A 407 -19.44 -4.58 -28.87
CA ASN A 407 -20.45 -5.02 -27.93
C ASN A 407 -21.21 -6.19 -28.58
N TYR A 408 -21.27 -7.37 -27.95
CA TYR A 408 -22.11 -8.47 -28.42
C TYR A 408 -23.19 -8.83 -27.40
N ASP A 409 -24.41 -8.68 -27.90
CA ASP A 409 -25.71 -8.85 -27.28
C ASP A 409 -26.02 -10.35 -27.09
N TYR A 410 -26.09 -10.83 -25.85
CA TYR A 410 -26.46 -12.19 -25.51
C TYR A 410 -27.96 -12.25 -25.19
N ASN A 411 -28.80 -12.30 -26.22
CA ASN A 411 -30.21 -12.63 -26.05
C ASN A 411 -30.74 -13.38 -27.27
N ASN A 412 -30.55 -14.71 -27.28
CA ASN A 412 -31.44 -15.57 -28.03
C ASN A 412 -31.44 -17.01 -27.50
N LEU A 413 -32.25 -17.28 -26.48
CA LEU A 413 -32.88 -18.57 -26.25
C LEU A 413 -34.27 -18.29 -25.66
N GLY A 414 -35.29 -18.58 -26.47
CA GLY A 414 -36.68 -18.22 -26.22
C GLY A 414 -37.38 -19.08 -25.16
N ASN A 415 -38.37 -18.42 -24.56
CA ASN A 415 -39.68 -18.87 -24.13
C ASN A 415 -39.82 -20.22 -23.41
N ASP A 416 -40.33 -20.13 -22.17
CA ASP A 416 -41.69 -20.58 -21.92
C ASP A 416 -42.40 -19.70 -20.89
N SER A 417 -43.66 -19.36 -21.20
CA SER A 417 -44.54 -18.47 -20.46
C SER A 417 -45.19 -19.15 -19.26
N VAL A 418 -45.40 -18.44 -18.14
CA VAL A 418 -46.69 -18.41 -17.42
C VAL A 418 -46.89 -17.05 -16.74
N HIS A 419 -48.02 -16.42 -17.03
CA HIS A 419 -48.60 -15.24 -16.37
C HIS A 419 -48.62 -15.34 -14.83
N THR A 420 -48.55 -14.22 -14.11
CA THR A 420 -49.68 -13.66 -13.33
C THR A 420 -49.34 -12.24 -12.85
N THR A 421 -50.39 -11.44 -12.74
CA THR A 421 -50.54 -10.00 -12.64
C THR A 421 -50.42 -9.39 -11.23
N ASN A 422 -50.15 -8.08 -11.22
CA ASN A 422 -50.76 -7.00 -10.41
C ASN A 422 -49.86 -6.19 -9.44
N SER A 423 -49.74 -4.92 -9.84
CA SER A 423 -49.71 -3.68 -9.05
C SER A 423 -50.41 -3.72 -7.69
N PHE A 424 -49.89 -2.97 -6.71
CA PHE A 424 -50.56 -1.81 -6.08
C PHE A 424 -49.69 -1.22 -4.95
N ASN A 425 -49.41 0.08 -5.03
CA ASN A 425 -49.13 1.01 -3.92
C ASN A 425 -50.40 1.88 -3.77
N PRO A 426 -50.54 2.79 -2.80
CA PRO A 426 -50.19 2.80 -1.37
C PRO A 426 -51.43 3.23 -0.54
N ILE A 427 -51.33 3.53 0.77
CA ILE A 427 -52.13 4.55 1.50
C ILE A 427 -51.53 4.71 2.91
N GLY A 428 -51.27 5.96 3.30
CA GLY A 428 -50.80 6.34 4.63
C GLY A 428 -51.92 6.54 5.66
N SER A 429 -51.51 6.88 6.89
CA SER A 429 -52.34 7.60 7.85
C SER A 429 -51.43 8.18 8.92
N GLY A 430 -51.44 9.50 9.07
CA GLY A 430 -50.77 10.20 10.17
C GLY A 430 -51.60 10.23 11.45
N TYR A 431 -50.95 10.65 12.54
CA TYR A 431 -51.51 11.35 13.71
C TYR A 431 -50.34 12.12 14.36
N ASN A 432 -50.37 13.45 14.31
CA ASN A 432 -50.64 14.36 15.44
C ASN A 432 -49.65 14.32 16.63
N THR A 433 -48.91 15.42 16.74
CA THR A 433 -48.14 15.94 17.88
C THR A 433 -49.01 16.14 19.15
N PRO A 434 -48.43 16.33 20.36
CA PRO A 434 -48.08 17.71 20.76
C PRO A 434 -46.78 17.86 21.58
N THR A 435 -46.01 18.86 21.18
CA THR A 435 -45.29 19.87 21.98
C THR A 435 -45.22 19.75 23.52
N SER A 436 -44.00 19.87 24.06
CA SER A 436 -43.72 20.69 25.26
C SER A 436 -42.34 21.34 25.20
N THR A 437 -42.36 22.67 25.12
CA THR A 437 -41.28 23.66 25.30
C THR A 437 -40.77 23.76 26.75
N PHE A 438 -39.49 24.13 26.94
CA PHE A 438 -38.86 24.99 27.99
C PHE A 438 -37.37 24.56 28.13
N GLY A 439 -36.31 25.37 28.16
CA GLY A 439 -36.02 26.81 28.14
C GLY A 439 -34.48 26.93 28.22
N HIS A 440 -33.83 27.64 27.30
CA HIS A 440 -33.15 28.93 27.47
C HIS A 440 -31.99 29.06 28.48
N ASN A 441 -30.86 29.55 27.93
CA ASN A 441 -29.77 30.36 28.51
C ASN A 441 -28.60 29.58 29.17
N GLY A 442 -27.33 29.95 28.99
CA GLY A 442 -26.71 31.09 28.31
C GLY A 442 -25.23 31.21 28.72
N LEU A 443 -24.38 31.43 27.73
CA LEU A 443 -23.08 32.14 27.70
C LEU A 443 -22.41 32.56 29.03
N GLN A 444 -21.11 32.28 29.17
CA GLN A 444 -20.13 33.32 29.53
C GLN A 444 -18.67 32.93 29.26
N SER A 445 -17.88 33.95 28.96
CA SER A 445 -16.56 33.98 28.31
C SER A 445 -15.44 34.47 29.26
N LEU A 446 -14.24 33.87 29.12
CA LEU A 446 -12.85 34.43 29.21
C LEU A 446 -12.38 35.10 30.54
N PRO A 447 -11.07 35.01 30.93
CA PRO A 447 -9.94 35.60 30.18
C PRO A 447 -8.56 34.89 30.23
N LEU A 448 -7.63 35.42 29.41
CA LEU A 448 -6.21 35.05 29.23
C LEU A 448 -5.32 35.19 30.48
N SER A 449 -4.27 34.35 30.55
CA SER A 449 -2.98 34.63 31.19
C SER A 449 -1.86 33.78 30.58
N ALA A 450 -0.67 34.36 30.47
CA ALA A 450 0.52 33.86 29.77
C ALA A 450 1.50 33.03 30.64
N ASN A 451 2.32 32.24 29.92
CA ASN A 451 3.61 31.61 30.27
C ASN A 451 3.67 30.45 31.29
N ASP A 452 4.59 29.54 30.95
CA ASP A 452 5.10 28.35 31.66
C ASP A 452 4.21 27.11 31.75
N SER A 453 4.46 26.13 30.86
CA SER A 453 4.96 24.81 31.24
C SER A 453 5.03 23.85 30.04
N MET A 454 6.24 23.36 29.71
CA MET A 454 6.40 22.07 29.04
C MET A 454 5.72 21.03 29.92
N GLN A 455 4.61 20.46 29.46
CA GLN A 455 3.94 19.36 30.16
C GLN A 455 4.15 18.05 29.40
N ASN A 456 4.70 17.11 30.16
CA ASN A 456 4.81 15.67 29.94
C ASN A 456 3.75 15.10 28.98
N TYR A 457 4.20 14.60 27.83
CA TYR A 457 3.44 13.64 27.05
C TYR A 457 3.42 12.30 27.80
N ASN A 458 2.25 11.93 28.29
CA ASN A 458 2.00 10.69 28.99
C ASN A 458 1.84 9.57 27.94
N TYR A 459 2.90 8.81 27.68
CA TYR A 459 3.00 7.74 26.68
C TYR A 459 2.13 6.48 26.97
N SER A 460 1.09 6.58 27.80
CA SER A 460 0.44 5.40 28.40
C SER A 460 -0.96 5.07 27.87
N GLU A 461 -1.54 5.84 26.95
CA GLU A 461 -2.91 5.56 26.45
C GLU A 461 -3.00 5.07 24.99
N ASP A 462 -1.90 4.99 24.25
CA ASP A 462 -1.86 4.50 22.86
C ASP A 462 -1.85 2.96 22.74
N ASN A 463 -2.67 2.26 23.54
CA ASN A 463 -2.80 0.82 23.45
C ASN A 463 -4.08 0.45 22.69
N LEU A 464 -3.96 -0.14 21.49
CA LEU A 464 -5.09 -0.72 20.74
C LEU A 464 -5.90 -1.75 21.58
N ALA A 465 -5.30 -2.29 22.65
CA ALA A 465 -5.99 -3.15 23.62
C ALA A 465 -7.04 -2.40 24.48
N SER A 466 -6.85 -1.09 24.73
CA SER A 466 -7.86 -0.26 25.42
C SER A 466 -9.13 -0.10 24.56
N TYR A 467 -8.95 -0.02 23.24
CA TYR A 467 -10.04 0.00 22.26
C TYR A 467 -10.82 -1.32 22.24
N GLN A 468 -10.15 -2.47 22.34
CA GLN A 468 -10.82 -3.77 22.45
C GLN A 468 -11.51 -3.98 23.81
N ASN A 469 -10.93 -3.49 24.91
CA ASN A 469 -11.51 -3.62 26.24
C ASN A 469 -12.71 -2.69 26.48
N SER A 470 -12.75 -1.52 25.81
CA SER A 470 -13.92 -0.63 25.83
C SER A 470 -15.14 -1.26 25.15
N ILE A 471 -14.93 -2.13 24.15
CA ILE A 471 -15.99 -2.81 23.40
C ILE A 471 -16.48 -4.09 24.13
N ALA A 472 -15.65 -4.71 24.96
CA ALA A 472 -16.02 -5.91 25.73
C ALA A 472 -16.76 -5.60 27.05
N GLY A 473 -16.80 -4.33 27.48
CA GLY A 473 -17.36 -3.92 28.78
C GLY A 473 -18.89 -3.78 28.83
N SER A 474 -19.61 -3.92 27.70
CA SER A 474 -21.05 -3.68 27.62
C SER A 474 -21.93 -4.95 27.56
N GLU A 475 -21.36 -6.15 27.70
CA GLU A 475 -22.12 -7.41 27.71
C GLU A 475 -22.00 -8.19 29.03
N VAL A 476 -22.09 -7.53 30.19
CA VAL A 476 -22.38 -8.24 31.46
C VAL A 476 -23.20 -7.37 32.42
N SER A 477 -24.48 -7.18 32.14
CA SER A 477 -25.50 -7.00 33.17
C SER A 477 -26.89 -7.17 32.55
N ASP A 478 -27.46 -8.35 32.72
CA ASP A 478 -28.89 -8.59 32.98
C ASP A 478 -29.25 -10.02 32.54
N PHE A 479 -29.16 -10.96 33.47
CA PHE A 479 -30.09 -12.09 33.60
C PHE A 479 -29.97 -12.63 35.03
N GLU A 480 -31.03 -12.40 35.82
CA GLU A 480 -31.41 -13.25 36.95
C GLU A 480 -31.76 -14.67 36.47
#